data_AF-A0A959UTQ1-F1
#
_entry.id   AF-A0A959UTQ1-F1
#
_cell.length_a   1.000
_cell.length_b   1.000
_cell.length_c   1.000
_cell.angle_alpha   90.00
_cell.angle_beta   90.00
_cell.angle_gamma   90.00
#
_symmetry.space_group_name_H-M   'P 1'
#
loop_
_entity.id
_entity.type
_entity.pdbx_description
1 polymer ?
#
loop_
_entity_poly.entity_id
_entity_poly.type
_entity_poly.pdbx_seq_one_letter_code
_entity_poly.pdbx_strand_id
1 'polypeptide(L)'
;LLGGYPVDRSVPHHLVDQVTDYFRTIPDFKLAITPEGTRKRVDKWKTGFHRIARQANVPVILAAMDYGNKVVSFTDVFPLTDDLESDIERMKQHYRPIRGKNPDQGVF
;
A
#
# COMPACT_ATOMS: atom_id res chain seq x y z
N LEU A 1 -22.03 10.00 7.90
CA LEU A 1 -21.38 9.35 6.75
C LEU A 1 -20.10 8.66 7.23
N LEU A 2 -19.80 7.45 6.79
CA LEU A 2 -18.65 6.63 7.25
C LEU A 2 -17.27 7.09 6.72
N GLY A 3 -17.15 8.34 6.24
CA GLY A 3 -15.88 8.95 5.82
C GLY A 3 -15.18 8.33 4.60
N GLY A 4 -15.80 7.36 3.92
CA GLY A 4 -15.23 6.69 2.75
C GLY A 4 -15.50 7.42 1.44
N TYR A 5 -14.54 7.37 0.51
CA TYR A 5 -14.67 7.92 -0.83
C TYR A 5 -14.85 6.78 -1.85
N PRO A 6 -15.92 6.81 -2.67
CA PRO A 6 -16.19 5.76 -3.63
C PRO A 6 -15.14 5.77 -4.76
N VAL A 7 -14.86 4.61 -5.33
CA VAL A 7 -14.01 4.47 -6.52
C VAL A 7 -14.69 3.56 -7.53
N ASP A 8 -14.57 3.90 -8.82
CA ASP A 8 -15.04 3.02 -9.88
C ASP A 8 -13.93 2.01 -10.22
N ARG A 9 -14.26 0.72 -10.07
CA ARG A 9 -13.34 -0.40 -10.33
C ARG A 9 -13.61 -1.10 -11.66
N SER A 10 -14.63 -0.67 -12.40
CA SER A 10 -14.96 -1.23 -13.71
C SER A 10 -13.94 -0.82 -14.79
N VAL A 11 -13.24 0.30 -14.58
CA VAL A 11 -12.24 0.84 -15.51
C VAL A 11 -10.84 0.87 -14.87
N PRO A 12 -9.93 -0.06 -15.22
CA PRO A 12 -8.64 -0.22 -14.55
C PRO A 12 -7.74 1.03 -14.52
N HIS A 13 -7.83 1.89 -15.54
CA HIS A 13 -7.01 3.08 -15.64
C HIS A 13 -7.51 4.24 -14.77
N HIS A 14 -8.82 4.31 -14.52
CA HIS A 14 -9.45 5.46 -13.87
C HIS A 14 -9.25 5.47 -12.36
N LEU A 15 -9.05 4.31 -11.73
CA LEU A 15 -8.95 4.24 -10.28
C LEU A 15 -7.71 4.95 -9.73
N VAL A 16 -6.57 4.85 -10.42
CA VAL A 16 -5.35 5.56 -9.97
C VAL A 16 -5.54 7.06 -10.10
N ASP A 17 -6.03 7.54 -11.24
CA ASP A 17 -6.25 8.97 -11.47
C ASP A 17 -7.27 9.54 -10.48
N GLN A 18 -8.37 8.82 -10.25
CA GLN A 18 -9.40 9.20 -9.28
C GLN A 18 -8.84 9.32 -7.85
N VAL A 19 -8.02 8.37 -7.42
CA VAL A 19 -7.41 8.41 -6.08
C VAL A 19 -6.32 9.48 -6.00
N THR A 20 -5.55 9.69 -7.06
CA THR A 20 -4.60 10.81 -7.17
C THR A 20 -5.32 12.15 -7.03
N ASP A 21 -6.49 12.31 -7.65
CA ASP A 21 -7.31 13.52 -7.53
C ASP A 21 -7.89 13.69 -6.12
N TYR A 22 -8.22 12.60 -5.43
CA TYR A 22 -8.62 12.65 -4.02
C TYR A 22 -7.51 13.23 -3.13
N PHE A 23 -6.26 12.80 -3.32
CA PHE A 23 -5.14 13.40 -2.60
C PHE A 23 -4.96 14.90 -2.87
N ARG A 24 -5.34 15.39 -4.05
CA ARG A 24 -5.20 16.81 -4.42
C ARG A 24 -6.36 17.70 -3.95
N THR A 25 -7.56 17.12 -3.82
CA THR A 25 -8.80 17.90 -3.64
C THR A 25 -9.43 17.74 -2.27
N ILE A 26 -9.14 16.64 -1.56
CA ILE A 26 -9.72 16.36 -0.25
C ILE A 26 -8.69 16.70 0.85
N PRO A 27 -9.00 17.66 1.74
CA PRO A 27 -8.15 17.96 2.88
C PRO A 27 -7.98 16.72 3.76
N ASP A 28 -6.76 16.52 4.27
CA ASP A 28 -6.43 15.45 5.22
C ASP A 28 -6.74 14.02 4.73
N PHE A 29 -6.79 13.80 3.40
CA PHE A 29 -7.04 12.49 2.82
C PHE A 29 -5.92 11.49 3.15
N LYS A 30 -6.30 10.28 3.57
CA LYS A 30 -5.41 9.19 3.96
C LYS A 30 -5.90 7.90 3.32
N LEU A 31 -4.99 7.11 2.78
CA LEU A 31 -5.30 5.84 2.12
C LEU A 31 -4.47 4.72 2.73
N ALA A 32 -5.14 3.66 3.17
CA ALA A 32 -4.50 2.41 3.59
C ALA A 32 -4.81 1.33 2.54
N ILE A 33 -3.77 0.72 1.96
CA ILE A 33 -3.87 -0.35 0.96
C ILE A 33 -2.87 -1.44 1.29
N THR A 34 -3.32 -2.70 1.19
CA THR A 34 -2.44 -3.87 1.11
C THR A 34 -2.10 -4.14 -0.36
N PRO A 35 -0.82 -4.22 -0.75
CA PRO A 35 -0.41 -4.34 -2.15
C PRO A 35 -0.87 -5.65 -2.81
N GLU A 36 -1.19 -6.70 -2.05
CA GLU A 36 -1.74 -7.96 -2.54
C GLU A 36 -3.17 -7.79 -3.09
N GLY A 37 -3.95 -6.88 -2.49
CA GLY A 37 -5.34 -6.59 -2.87
C GLY A 37 -6.34 -7.75 -2.68
N THR A 38 -5.95 -8.83 -2.01
CA THR A 38 -6.79 -9.99 -1.66
C THR A 38 -6.35 -10.56 -0.32
N ARG A 39 -7.22 -11.38 0.31
CA ARG A 39 -6.90 -12.11 1.55
C ARG A 39 -6.17 -13.43 1.31
N LYS A 40 -6.01 -13.84 0.04
CA LYS A 40 -5.26 -15.04 -0.36
C LYS A 40 -3.84 -14.65 -0.76
N ARG A 41 -2.90 -15.58 -0.60
CA ARG A 41 -1.54 -15.42 -1.15
C ARG A 41 -1.56 -15.07 -2.64
N VAL A 42 -0.66 -14.19 -3.05
CA VAL A 42 -0.40 -13.83 -4.45
C VAL A 42 1.10 -13.87 -4.72
N ASP A 43 1.51 -14.19 -5.94
CA ASP A 43 2.94 -14.18 -6.29
C ASP A 43 3.46 -12.79 -6.63
N LYS A 44 2.56 -11.89 -7.06
CA LYS A 44 2.88 -10.53 -7.48
C LYS A 44 1.96 -9.52 -6.79
N TRP A 45 2.57 -8.45 -6.30
CA TRP A 45 1.86 -7.30 -5.76
C TRP A 45 1.26 -6.45 -6.88
N LYS A 46 0.11 -5.84 -6.59
CA LYS A 46 -0.46 -4.79 -7.43
C LYS A 46 0.34 -3.52 -7.25
N THR A 47 0.59 -2.80 -8.34
CA THR A 47 1.53 -1.67 -8.37
C THR A 47 0.84 -0.31 -8.36
N GLY A 48 -0.50 -0.28 -8.33
CA GLY A 48 -1.28 0.95 -8.36
C GLY A 48 -0.98 1.90 -7.21
N PHE A 49 -0.67 1.40 -6.01
CA PHE A 49 -0.32 2.23 -4.86
C PHE A 49 0.95 3.06 -5.11
N HIS A 50 1.96 2.47 -5.78
CA HIS A 50 3.21 3.14 -6.11
C HIS A 50 2.96 4.28 -7.10
N ARG A 51 2.18 3.99 -8.16
CA ARG A 51 1.78 5.01 -9.15
C ARG A 51 0.99 6.15 -8.52
N ILE A 52 0.02 5.85 -7.66
CA ILE A 52 -0.76 6.86 -6.92
C ILE A 52 0.18 7.76 -6.11
N ALA A 53 1.05 7.18 -5.29
CA ALA A 53 1.94 7.94 -4.42
C ALA A 53 2.89 8.86 -5.21
N ARG A 54 3.48 8.35 -6.31
CA ARG A 54 4.34 9.14 -7.21
C ARG A 54 3.57 10.26 -7.91
N GLN A 55 2.39 9.99 -8.47
CA GLN A 55 1.59 10.99 -9.20
C GLN A 55 0.97 12.07 -8.31
N ALA A 56 0.59 11.70 -7.09
CA ALA A 56 0.05 12.61 -6.09
C ALA A 56 1.14 13.35 -5.30
N ASN A 57 2.41 12.92 -5.43
CA ASN A 57 3.54 13.41 -4.66
C ASN A 57 3.29 13.37 -3.14
N VAL A 58 2.82 12.22 -2.65
CA VAL A 58 2.47 12.01 -1.24
C VAL A 58 3.43 11.01 -0.56
N PRO A 59 3.70 11.17 0.74
CA PRO A 59 4.56 10.24 1.47
C PRO A 59 3.93 8.85 1.55
N VAL A 60 4.78 7.82 1.49
CA VAL A 60 4.40 6.43 1.78
C VAL A 60 4.91 6.07 3.16
N ILE A 61 4.08 5.38 3.94
CA ILE A 61 4.47 4.82 5.24
C ILE A 61 4.16 3.33 5.18
N LEU A 62 5.11 2.50 5.58
CA LEU A 62 4.88 1.06 5.71
C LEU A 62 4.28 0.78 7.08
N ALA A 63 3.20 0.01 7.09
CA ALA A 63 2.53 -0.41 8.31
C ALA A 63 2.56 -1.93 8.40
N ALA A 64 2.95 -2.45 9.55
CA ALA A 64 3.08 -3.88 9.78
C ALA A 64 2.30 -4.32 11.02
N MET A 65 1.76 -5.54 10.95
CA MET A 65 1.10 -6.21 12.06
C MET A 65 1.90 -7.45 12.44
N ASP A 66 2.73 -7.33 13.47
CA ASP A 66 3.52 -8.43 14.01
C ASP A 66 2.70 -9.20 15.04
N TYR A 67 2.17 -10.35 14.63
CA TYR A 67 1.39 -11.22 15.49
C TYR A 67 2.24 -12.06 16.46
N GLY A 68 3.53 -12.22 16.17
CA GLY A 68 4.49 -12.85 17.08
C GLY A 68 4.72 -12.00 18.31
N ASN A 69 4.95 -10.70 18.09
CA ASN A 69 5.23 -9.74 19.16
C ASN A 69 4.01 -8.96 19.68
N LYS A 70 2.84 -9.10 19.03
CA LYS A 70 1.60 -8.34 19.33
C LYS A 70 1.77 -6.83 19.18
N VAL A 71 2.50 -6.41 18.16
CA VAL A 71 2.81 -4.99 17.90
C VAL A 71 2.29 -4.59 16.52
N VAL A 72 1.78 -3.36 16.43
CA VAL A 72 1.59 -2.66 15.16
C VAL A 72 2.69 -1.61 15.06
N SER A 73 3.45 -1.66 13.97
CA SER A 73 4.55 -0.72 13.72
C SER A 73 4.32 0.07 12.44
N PHE A 74 4.82 1.30 12.44
CA PHE A 74 4.86 2.18 11.29
C PHE A 74 6.30 2.61 11.07
N THR A 75 6.73 2.71 9.82
CA THR A 75 8.01 3.36 9.51
C THR A 75 7.88 4.88 9.57
N ASP A 76 9.01 5.58 9.52
CA ASP A 76 9.04 6.93 8.96
C ASP A 76 8.62 6.90 7.47
N VAL A 77 8.69 8.06 6.80
CA VAL A 77 8.43 8.14 5.36
C VAL A 77 9.36 7.21 4.60
N PHE A 78 8.77 6.25 3.87
CA PHE A 78 9.47 5.37 2.97
C PHE A 78 9.73 6.11 1.63
N PRO A 79 11.00 6.30 1.22
CA PRO A 79 11.31 7.02 -0.01
C PRO A 79 11.01 6.14 -1.22
N LEU A 80 10.21 6.66 -2.16
CA LEU A 80 9.97 6.04 -3.47
C LEU A 80 10.96 6.57 -4.52
N THR A 81 11.37 5.68 -5.41
CA THR A 81 12.20 5.97 -6.58
C THR A 81 11.39 5.81 -7.87
N ASP A 82 12.04 5.98 -9.02
CA ASP A 82 11.47 5.63 -10.33
C ASP A 82 11.57 4.14 -10.64
N ASP A 83 12.33 3.38 -9.85
CA ASP A 83 12.45 1.92 -9.99
C ASP A 83 11.44 1.22 -9.08
N LEU A 84 10.30 0.88 -9.68
CA LEU A 84 9.20 0.17 -9.02
C LEU A 84 9.64 -1.18 -8.42
N GLU A 85 10.46 -1.95 -9.13
CA GLU A 85 10.84 -3.29 -8.69
C GLU A 85 11.81 -3.21 -7.50
N SER A 86 12.77 -2.28 -7.55
CA SER A 86 13.67 -1.98 -6.43
C SER A 86 12.89 -1.50 -5.20
N ASP A 87 11.91 -0.61 -5.37
CA ASP A 87 11.06 -0.15 -4.28
C ASP A 87 10.25 -1.31 -3.66
N ILE A 88 9.63 -2.15 -4.49
CA ILE A 88 8.89 -3.33 -4.02
C ILE A 88 9.80 -4.29 -3.25
N GLU A 89 11.01 -4.55 -3.74
CA GLU A 89 11.94 -5.45 -3.06
C GLU A 89 12.39 -4.88 -1.70
N ARG A 90 12.68 -3.57 -1.62
CA ARG A 90 12.97 -2.90 -0.35
C ARG A 90 11.79 -2.96 0.63
N MET A 91 10.56 -2.82 0.14
CA MET A 91 9.36 -3.00 0.97
C MET A 91 9.22 -4.45 1.46
N LYS A 92 9.44 -5.45 0.59
CA LYS A 92 9.42 -6.86 0.99
C LYS A 92 10.49 -7.18 2.02
N GLN A 93 11.69 -6.65 1.87
CA GLN A 93 12.77 -6.77 2.85
C GLN A 93 12.36 -6.25 4.23
N HIS A 94 11.63 -5.12 4.28
CA HIS A 94 11.08 -4.60 5.52
C HIS A 94 10.07 -5.58 6.17
N TYR A 95 9.22 -6.24 5.38
CA TYR A 95 8.21 -7.17 5.91
C TYR A 95 8.70 -8.59 6.22
N ARG A 96 9.81 -9.05 5.63
CA ARG A 96 10.39 -10.40 5.86
C ARG A 96 10.54 -10.83 7.33
N PRO A 97 11.04 -9.99 8.26
CA PRO A 97 11.18 -10.39 9.66
C PRO A 97 9.84 -10.46 10.42
N ILE A 98 8.73 -10.00 9.83
CA ILE A 98 7.46 -9.83 10.53
C ILE A 98 6.63 -11.10 10.43
N ARG A 99 6.23 -11.63 11.60
CA ARG A 99 5.38 -12.82 11.65
C ARG A 99 3.90 -12.45 11.60
N GLY A 100 3.29 -12.64 10.44
CA GLY A 100 1.83 -12.46 10.26
C GLY A 100 0.99 -13.51 11.00
N LYS A 101 -0.31 -13.24 11.16
CA LYS A 101 -1.27 -14.19 11.78
C LYS A 101 -1.32 -15.54 11.05
N ASN A 102 -1.26 -15.48 9.71
CA ASN A 102 -1.23 -16.62 8.81
C ASN A 102 0.09 -16.56 8.00
N PRO A 103 1.20 -17.09 8.54
CA PRO A 103 2.53 -16.93 7.93
C PRO A 103 2.59 -17.43 6.47
N ASP A 104 1.87 -18.50 6.15
CA ASP A 104 1.90 -19.13 4.82
C ASP A 104 1.13 -18.34 3.74
N GLN A 105 0.44 -17.26 4.13
CA GLN A 105 -0.32 -16.40 3.21
C GLN A 105 0.40 -15.09 2.87
N GLY A 106 1.55 -14.84 3.49
CA GLY A 106 2.40 -13.69 3.18
C GLY A 106 3.12 -13.82 1.84
N VAL A 107 3.58 -12.69 1.32
CA VAL A 107 4.42 -12.62 0.13
C VAL A 107 5.78 -12.08 0.60
N PHE A 108 6.80 -12.93 0.58
CA PHE A 108 8.16 -12.60 1.03
C PHE A 108 9.18 -12.94 -0.05
#